data_AF-A0A7V4DC50-F1
#
_entry.id   AF-A0A7V4DC50-F1
#
_cell.length_a   1.000
_cell.length_b   1.000
_cell.length_c   1.000
_cell.angle_alpha   90.00
_cell.angle_beta   90.00
_cell.angle_gamma   90.00
#
_symmetry.space_group_name_H-M   'P 1'
#
loop_
_entity.id
_entity.type
_entity.pdbx_description
1 polymer ?
#
loop_
_entity_poly.entity_id
_entity_poly.type
_entity_poly.pdbx_seq_one_letter_code
_entity_poly.pdbx_strand_id
1 'polypeptide(L)'
;MAMETYATWARLFELQKYYSWIIDRFHISTIVYQSQWGRHYDFQWLEERLKPLGFCIVLCTRTPESFPLAREERLKVSGNPSQYDHLEIFIREQEIFRKVCSESILPHFELDVSDGNTDSACEKIADWLMENDLLGIDL
;
A
#
# COMPACT_ATOMS: atom_id res chain seq x y z
N MET A 1 13.64 17.02 3.34
CA MET A 1 12.96 16.25 4.40
C MET A 1 12.33 14.98 3.86
N ALA A 2 11.26 15.01 3.04
CA ALA A 2 10.59 13.76 2.61
C ALA A 2 11.52 12.74 1.90
N MET A 3 12.33 13.16 0.91
CA MET A 3 13.22 12.23 0.18
C MET A 3 14.35 11.67 1.05
N GLU A 4 14.85 12.45 2.00
CA GLU A 4 15.89 12.00 2.93
C GLU A 4 15.35 10.91 3.87
N THR A 5 14.11 11.05 4.34
CA THR A 5 13.41 10.02 5.10
C THR A 5 13.34 8.70 4.32
N TYR A 6 12.97 8.74 3.03
CA TYR A 6 12.95 7.54 2.19
C TYR A 6 14.34 6.92 2.00
N ALA A 7 15.37 7.75 1.83
CA ALA A 7 16.74 7.26 1.73
C ALA A 7 17.20 6.56 3.01
N THR A 8 16.80 7.07 4.18
CA THR A 8 17.05 6.44 5.48
C THR A 8 16.31 5.10 5.60
N TRP A 9 15.04 5.03 5.23
CA TRP A 9 14.27 3.78 5.24
C TRP A 9 14.87 2.72 4.32
N ALA A 10 15.18 3.08 3.07
CA ALA A 10 15.83 2.18 2.14
C ALA A 10 17.15 1.63 2.71
N ARG A 11 17.95 2.49 3.37
CA ARG A 11 19.18 2.06 4.03
C ARG A 11 18.92 1.11 5.19
N LEU A 12 17.88 1.36 6.00
CA LEU A 12 17.49 0.48 7.10
C LEU A 12 17.09 -0.91 6.57
N PHE A 13 16.27 -0.97 5.52
CA PHE A 13 15.83 -2.24 4.93
C PHE A 13 17.00 -3.05 4.38
N GLU A 14 17.95 -2.40 3.68
CA GLU A 14 19.16 -3.08 3.19
C GLU A 14 20.03 -3.64 4.32
N LEU A 15 20.13 -2.93 5.45
CA LEU A 15 20.87 -3.39 6.62
C LEU A 15 20.17 -4.56 7.32
N GLN A 16 18.84 -4.60 7.27
CA GLN A 16 18.00 -5.61 7.92
C GLN A 16 17.33 -6.54 6.90
N LYS A 17 18.07 -6.93 5.84
CA LYS A 17 17.54 -7.69 4.69
C LYS A 17 16.97 -9.07 4.98
N TYR A 18 17.16 -9.59 6.20
CA TYR A 18 16.61 -10.88 6.65
C TYR A 18 15.41 -10.73 7.59
N TYR A 19 14.97 -9.50 7.84
CA TYR A 19 13.77 -9.23 8.62
C TYR A 19 12.57 -9.08 7.70
N SER A 20 11.42 -9.58 8.13
CA SER A 20 10.14 -9.32 7.48
C SER A 20 9.63 -7.94 7.88
N TRP A 21 9.19 -7.16 6.90
CA TRP A 21 8.65 -5.81 7.09
C TRP A 21 7.22 -5.73 6.57
N ILE A 22 6.32 -5.16 7.35
CA ILE A 22 4.98 -4.75 6.91
C ILE A 22 4.91 -3.23 7.11
N ILE A 23 4.75 -2.49 6.03
CA ILE A 23 4.66 -1.02 6.06
C ILE A 23 3.26 -0.61 5.64
N ASP A 24 2.51 -0.03 6.57
CA ASP A 24 1.24 0.63 6.26
C ASP A 24 1.52 2.04 5.72
N ARG A 25 1.21 2.24 4.44
CA ARG A 25 1.46 3.45 3.62
C ARG A 25 2.94 3.82 3.49
N PHE A 26 3.38 4.01 2.26
CA PHE A 26 4.77 4.37 1.95
C PHE A 26 4.87 5.30 0.73
N HIS A 27 5.77 5.03 -0.21
CA HIS A 27 6.05 5.91 -1.34
C HIS A 27 4.86 6.09 -2.28
N ILE A 28 4.08 5.03 -2.57
CA ILE A 28 2.87 5.12 -3.40
C ILE A 28 1.88 6.14 -2.82
N SER A 29 1.64 6.10 -1.49
CA SER A 29 0.76 7.06 -0.83
C SER A 29 1.29 8.49 -0.94
N THR A 30 2.61 8.67 -0.90
CA THR A 30 3.23 9.98 -1.11
C THR A 30 3.06 10.47 -2.55
N ILE A 31 3.23 9.60 -3.56
CA ILE A 31 3.00 9.94 -4.97
C ILE A 31 1.56 10.42 -5.16
N VAL A 32 0.59 9.62 -4.71
CA VAL A 32 -0.84 9.94 -4.85
C VAL A 32 -1.15 11.26 -4.13
N TYR A 33 -0.78 11.40 -2.86
CA TYR A 33 -1.06 12.61 -2.09
C TYR A 33 -0.43 13.86 -2.70
N GLN A 34 0.84 13.81 -3.10
CA GLN A 34 1.55 14.97 -3.63
C GLN A 34 1.05 15.37 -5.04
N SER A 35 0.61 14.40 -5.85
CA SER A 35 0.04 14.67 -7.17
C SER A 35 -1.23 15.53 -7.11
N GLN A 36 -2.01 15.43 -6.03
CA GLN A 36 -3.18 16.29 -5.81
C GLN A 36 -2.80 17.78 -5.66
N TRP A 37 -1.55 18.06 -5.27
CA TRP A 37 -0.98 19.40 -5.15
C TRP A 37 -0.09 19.77 -6.35
N GLY A 38 -0.18 19.03 -7.46
CA GLY A 38 0.62 19.26 -8.67
C GLY A 38 2.12 18.95 -8.49
N ARG A 39 2.48 18.18 -7.46
CA ARG A 39 3.87 17.78 -7.19
C ARG A 39 4.08 16.34 -7.63
N HIS A 40 5.07 16.14 -8.49
CA HIS A 40 5.45 14.83 -8.99
C HIS A 40 6.83 14.48 -8.47
N TYR A 41 6.91 13.37 -7.74
CA TYR A 41 8.16 12.82 -7.22
C TYR A 41 8.46 11.53 -7.94
N ASP A 42 9.69 11.40 -8.42
CA ASP A 42 10.19 10.16 -8.98
C ASP A 42 10.75 9.28 -7.85
N PHE A 43 10.13 8.12 -7.68
CA PHE A 43 10.52 7.10 -6.71
C PHE A 43 11.16 5.88 -7.35
N GLN A 44 11.48 5.91 -8.65
CA GLN A 44 12.14 4.78 -9.32
C GLN A 44 13.43 4.38 -8.60
N TRP A 45 14.26 5.34 -8.18
CA TRP A 45 15.48 5.09 -7.41
C TRP A 45 15.24 4.32 -6.09
N LEU A 46 14.06 4.48 -5.49
CA LEU A 46 13.69 3.79 -4.26
C LEU A 46 13.25 2.36 -4.58
N GLU A 47 12.39 2.20 -5.58
CA GLU A 47 11.90 0.89 -6.00
C GLU A 47 13.04 -0.02 -6.50
N GLU A 48 14.04 0.55 -7.19
CA GLU A 48 15.25 -0.17 -7.63
C GLU A 48 16.04 -0.74 -6.44
N ARG A 49 15.95 -0.12 -5.27
CA ARG A 49 16.58 -0.61 -4.02
C ARG A 49 15.69 -1.60 -3.26
N LEU A 50 14.37 -1.43 -3.33
CA LEU A 50 13.40 -2.30 -2.65
C LEU A 50 13.21 -3.64 -3.37
N LYS A 51 13.19 -3.63 -4.70
CA LYS A 51 12.98 -4.82 -5.54
C LYS A 51 13.93 -5.99 -5.23
N PRO A 52 15.26 -5.81 -5.15
CA PRO A 52 16.18 -6.91 -4.83
C PRO A 52 16.06 -7.41 -3.38
N LEU A 53 15.32 -6.71 -2.51
CA LEU A 53 15.03 -7.13 -1.15
C LEU A 53 13.69 -7.89 -1.02
N GLY A 54 12.98 -8.13 -2.14
CA GLY A 54 11.72 -8.86 -2.15
C GLY A 54 10.49 -8.04 -1.74
N PHE A 55 10.58 -6.71 -1.68
CA PHE A 55 9.41 -5.88 -1.41
C PHE A 55 8.39 -5.94 -2.55
N CYS A 56 7.12 -5.96 -2.16
CA CYS A 56 5.97 -5.91 -3.04
C CYS A 56 4.91 -4.96 -2.47
N ILE A 57 3.86 -4.70 -3.26
CA ILE A 57 2.76 -3.82 -2.88
C ILE A 57 1.48 -4.65 -2.77
N VAL A 58 0.84 -4.63 -1.61
CA VAL A 58 -0.55 -5.10 -1.47
C VAL A 58 -1.47 -3.89 -1.52
N LEU A 59 -2.25 -3.77 -2.58
CA LEU A 59 -3.26 -2.74 -2.76
C LEU A 59 -4.62 -3.28 -2.29
N CYS A 60 -4.98 -2.98 -1.05
CA CYS A 60 -6.31 -3.30 -0.53
C CYS A 60 -7.35 -2.35 -1.13
N THR A 61 -8.31 -2.91 -1.85
CA THR A 61 -9.40 -2.17 -2.48
C THR A 61 -10.74 -2.50 -1.86
N ARG A 62 -11.72 -1.61 -2.09
CA ARG A 62 -13.12 -1.81 -1.70
C ARG A 62 -14.04 -1.39 -2.83
N THR A 63 -15.11 -2.14 -2.97
CA THR A 63 -16.26 -1.79 -3.82
C THR A 63 -16.92 -0.52 -3.29
N PRO A 64 -17.37 0.41 -4.16
CA PRO A 64 -18.06 1.64 -3.77
C PRO A 64 -19.22 1.40 -2.79
N GLU A 65 -19.96 0.32 -2.98
CA GLU A 65 -21.14 -0.03 -2.20
C GLU A 65 -20.80 -0.42 -0.76
N SER A 66 -19.56 -0.84 -0.50
CA SER A 66 -19.10 -1.27 0.83
C SER A 66 -18.60 -0.12 1.72
N PHE A 67 -18.37 1.08 1.15
CA PHE A 67 -17.84 2.23 1.87
C PHE A 67 -18.72 2.73 3.02
N PRO A 68 -20.05 2.80 2.91
CA PRO A 68 -20.91 3.24 4.02
C PRO A 68 -20.75 2.37 5.28
N LEU A 69 -20.73 1.04 5.12
CA LEU A 69 -20.52 0.11 6.23
C LEU A 69 -19.10 0.25 6.82
N ALA A 70 -18.09 0.34 5.96
CA ALA A 70 -16.71 0.56 6.40
C ALA A 70 -16.54 1.88 7.20
N ARG A 71 -17.27 2.94 6.81
CA ARG A 71 -17.29 4.22 7.53
C ARG A 71 -17.85 4.05 8.94
N GLU A 72 -18.94 3.31 9.12
CA GLU A 72 -19.55 3.09 10.44
C GLU A 72 -18.56 2.42 11.40
N GLU A 73 -17.87 1.38 10.95
CA GLU A 73 -16.83 0.71 11.74
C GLU A 73 -15.67 1.66 12.06
N ARG A 74 -15.23 2.45 11.07
CA ARG A 74 -14.09 3.35 11.24
C ARG A 74 -14.38 4.51 12.18
N LEU A 75 -15.61 5.02 12.19
CA LEU A 75 -16.04 6.11 13.08
C LEU A 75 -15.99 5.73 14.57
N LYS A 76 -16.06 4.44 14.91
CA LYS A 76 -15.94 3.96 16.30
C LYS A 76 -14.56 4.25 16.92
N VAL A 77 -13.52 4.36 16.07
CA VAL A 77 -12.12 4.44 16.50
C VAL A 77 -11.35 5.59 15.84
N SER A 78 -12.02 6.44 15.07
CA SER A 78 -11.36 7.53 14.32
C SER A 78 -11.03 8.72 15.22
N GLY A 79 -9.76 9.14 15.22
CA GLY A 79 -9.33 10.42 15.80
C GLY A 79 -9.66 11.65 14.95
N ASN A 80 -10.19 11.46 13.73
CA ASN A 80 -10.64 12.54 12.85
C ASN A 80 -11.90 12.10 12.06
N PRO A 81 -13.10 12.16 12.66
CA PRO A 81 -14.34 11.68 12.04
C PRO A 81 -14.74 12.39 10.74
N SER A 82 -14.50 13.70 10.63
CA SER A 82 -14.95 14.53 9.48
C SER A 82 -14.28 14.16 8.16
N GLN A 83 -13.14 13.46 8.19
CA GLN A 83 -12.51 12.96 6.97
C GLN A 83 -13.40 11.99 6.18
N TYR A 84 -14.43 11.42 6.82
CA TYR A 84 -15.35 10.46 6.22
C TYR A 84 -16.69 11.08 5.78
N ASP A 85 -16.80 12.41 5.74
CA ASP A 85 -18.05 13.09 5.32
C ASP A 85 -18.28 12.99 3.80
N HIS A 86 -17.20 12.81 3.02
CA HIS A 86 -17.25 12.70 1.56
C HIS A 86 -16.52 11.43 1.10
N LEU A 87 -17.28 10.34 0.94
CA LEU A 87 -16.74 9.02 0.62
C LEU A 87 -16.24 8.91 -0.83
N GLU A 88 -16.73 9.77 -1.71
CA GLU A 88 -16.37 9.84 -3.14
C GLU A 88 -14.88 10.11 -3.34
N ILE A 89 -14.24 10.80 -2.37
CA ILE A 89 -12.81 11.07 -2.41
C ILE A 89 -12.02 9.76 -2.37
N PHE A 90 -12.40 8.82 -1.50
CA PHE A 90 -11.70 7.54 -1.37
C PHE A 90 -11.90 6.65 -2.59
N ILE A 91 -13.11 6.66 -3.17
CA ILE A 91 -13.40 5.93 -4.41
C ILE A 91 -12.51 6.45 -5.54
N ARG A 92 -12.40 7.78 -5.70
CA ARG A 92 -11.53 8.38 -6.73
C ARG A 92 -10.05 8.13 -6.46
N GLU A 93 -9.61 8.26 -5.21
CA GLU A 93 -8.22 8.03 -4.84
C GLU A 93 -7.78 6.60 -5.14
N GLN A 94 -8.66 5.62 -4.92
CA GLN A 94 -8.39 4.21 -5.24
C GLN A 94 -8.00 3.99 -6.71
N GLU A 95 -8.65 4.67 -7.65
CA GLU A 95 -8.27 4.57 -9.07
C GLU A 95 -6.87 5.17 -9.35
N ILE A 96 -6.52 6.24 -8.62
CA ILE A 96 -5.18 6.83 -8.72
C ILE A 96 -4.14 5.86 -8.13
N PHE A 97 -4.44 5.22 -7.00
CA PHE A 97 -3.59 4.18 -6.43
C PHE A 97 -3.38 3.02 -7.39
N ARG A 98 -4.44 2.49 -8.02
CA ARG A 98 -4.32 1.43 -9.05
C ARG A 98 -3.37 1.84 -10.17
N LYS A 99 -3.54 3.06 -10.69
CA LYS A 99 -2.66 3.58 -11.74
C LYS A 99 -1.20 3.63 -11.29
N VAL A 100 -0.92 4.25 -10.15
CA VAL A 100 0.46 4.39 -9.64
C VAL A 100 1.09 3.03 -9.32
N CYS A 101 0.33 2.10 -8.75
CA CYS A 101 0.80 0.72 -8.54
C CYS A 101 1.12 0.01 -9.85
N SER A 102 0.32 0.20 -10.90
CA SER A 102 0.57 -0.41 -12.22
C SER A 102 1.82 0.15 -12.92
N GLU A 103 2.24 1.36 -12.56
CA GLU A 103 3.47 2.00 -13.06
C GLU A 103 4.72 1.64 -12.23
N SER A 104 4.55 1.00 -11.07
CA SER A 104 5.64 0.55 -10.19
C SER A 104 6.42 -0.61 -10.80
N ILE A 105 7.73 -0.66 -10.53
CA ILE A 105 8.56 -1.83 -10.89
C ILE A 105 8.47 -2.97 -9.87
N LEU A 106 7.84 -2.72 -8.72
CA LEU A 106 7.61 -3.71 -7.68
C LEU A 106 6.42 -4.61 -8.06
N PRO A 107 6.48 -5.92 -7.74
CA PRO A 107 5.31 -6.78 -7.82
C PRO A 107 4.16 -6.19 -6.99
N HIS A 108 2.94 -6.24 -7.52
CA HIS A 108 1.77 -5.77 -6.79
C HIS A 108 0.62 -6.75 -6.86
N PHE A 109 -0.15 -6.81 -5.77
CA PHE A 109 -1.35 -7.60 -5.61
C PHE A 109 -2.51 -6.70 -5.26
N GLU A 110 -3.54 -6.66 -6.10
CA GLU A 110 -4.79 -5.98 -5.76
C GLU A 110 -5.73 -6.97 -5.07
N LEU A 111 -6.21 -6.60 -3.87
CA LEU A 111 -7.09 -7.44 -3.06
C LEU A 111 -8.34 -6.68 -2.66
N ASP A 112 -9.50 -7.16 -3.08
CA ASP A 112 -10.78 -6.65 -2.58
C ASP A 112 -11.03 -7.12 -1.14
N VAL A 113 -11.18 -6.16 -0.23
CA VAL A 113 -11.45 -6.38 1.21
C VAL A 113 -12.85 -5.92 1.61
N SER A 114 -13.78 -5.81 0.66
CA SER A 114 -15.15 -5.31 0.87
C SER A 114 -15.93 -6.07 1.93
N ASP A 115 -15.73 -7.39 2.02
CA ASP A 115 -16.41 -8.29 2.96
C ASP A 115 -15.93 -8.14 4.41
N GLY A 116 -14.80 -7.44 4.63
CA GLY A 116 -14.21 -7.25 5.96
C GLY A 116 -13.59 -8.50 6.58
N ASN A 117 -13.44 -9.59 5.82
CA ASN A 117 -12.88 -10.85 6.33
C ASN A 117 -11.34 -10.78 6.35
N THR A 118 -10.78 -10.40 7.50
CA THR A 118 -9.33 -10.26 7.68
C THR A 118 -8.59 -11.58 7.52
N ASP A 119 -9.12 -12.69 8.03
CA ASP A 119 -8.45 -14.00 7.96
C ASP A 119 -8.29 -14.44 6.50
N SER A 120 -9.38 -14.37 5.72
CA SER A 120 -9.37 -14.67 4.28
C SER A 120 -8.45 -13.74 3.50
N ALA A 121 -8.38 -12.45 3.87
CA ALA A 121 -7.46 -11.51 3.25
C ALA A 121 -5.99 -11.88 3.52
N CYS A 122 -5.66 -12.24 4.76
CA CYS A 122 -4.31 -12.66 5.14
C CYS A 122 -3.88 -13.94 4.42
N GLU A 123 -4.77 -14.94 4.32
CA GLU A 123 -4.51 -16.18 3.57
C GLU A 123 -4.20 -15.89 2.10
N LYS A 124 -5.05 -15.11 1.42
CA LYS A 124 -4.83 -14.74 0.01
C LYS A 124 -3.52 -13.99 -0.23
N ILE A 125 -3.14 -13.10 0.70
CA ILE A 125 -1.85 -12.38 0.61
C ILE A 125 -0.70 -13.38 0.77
N ALA A 126 -0.76 -14.27 1.77
CA ALA A 126 0.28 -15.26 2.00
C ALA A 126 0.43 -16.22 0.80
N ASP A 127 -0.68 -16.70 0.25
CA ASP A 127 -0.71 -17.55 -0.94
C ASP A 127 -0.06 -16.84 -2.13
N TRP A 128 -0.46 -15.59 -2.39
CA TRP A 128 0.13 -14.80 -3.48
C TRP A 128 1.64 -14.56 -3.29
N LEU A 129 2.09 -14.28 -2.05
CA LEU A 129 3.51 -14.13 -1.75
C LEU A 129 4.30 -15.42 -2.00
N MET A 130 3.73 -16.58 -1.65
CA MET A 130 4.33 -17.90 -1.92
C MET A 130 4.42 -18.17 -3.42
N GLU A 131 3.33 -17.96 -4.16
CA GLU A 131 3.26 -18.21 -5.60
C GLU A 131 4.24 -17.36 -6.42
N ASN A 132 4.64 -16.20 -5.89
CA ASN A 132 5.55 -15.27 -6.55
C ASN A 132 6.98 -15.27 -5.98
N ASP A 133 7.30 -16.23 -5.09
CA ASP A 133 8.63 -16.37 -4.46
C ASP A 133 9.08 -15.09 -3.70
N LEU A 134 8.13 -14.46 -3.00
CA LEU A 134 8.35 -13.20 -2.27
C LEU A 134 8.56 -13.40 -0.77
N LEU A 135 8.46 -14.63 -0.27
CA LEU A 135 8.70 -14.92 1.15
C LEU A 135 10.19 -15.11 1.49
N GLY A 136 11.06 -15.29 0.48
CA GLY A 136 12.48 -15.56 0.71
C GLY A 136 12.73 -16.85 1.51
N ILE A 137 11.79 -17.79 1.44
CA ILE A 137 11.89 -19.11 2.06
C ILE A 137 12.32 -20.06 0.93
N ASP A 138 13.61 -20.42 0.90
CA ASP A 138 14.04 -21.61 0.17
C ASP A 138 13.37 -22.82 0.84
N LEU A 139 12.26 -23.32 0.28
CA LEU A 139 11.59 -24.55 0.71
C LEU A 139 12.27 -25.80 0.15
#